data_AF-A0AB39YDW8-F1
#
_entry.id   AF-A0AB39YDW8-F1
#
_cell.length_a   1.000
_cell.length_b   1.000
_cell.length_c   1.000
_cell.angle_alpha   90.00
_cell.angle_beta   90.00
_cell.angle_gamma   90.00
#
_symmetry.space_group_name_H-M   'P 1'
#
loop_
_entity.id
_entity.type
_entity.pdbx_description
1 polymer ?
#
loop_
_entity_poly.entity_id
_entity_poly.type
_entity_poly.pdbx_seq_one_letter_code
_entity_poly.pdbx_strand_id
1 'polypeptide(L)'
;MKFTDDGTVEYYVPEGTWTNVLTGTQVAGLRWVREQHGFHTLPLLARPDFVIPLAADDQRPVSAWADGVELWVHAFADGAERTVVIPRSDGPGEAARFHLRRRGDRLHVTTDTPHPWQLRFCGPSGTVHVQPAGTLETCLAYPA
;
A
#
# COMPACT_ATOMS: atom_id res chain seq x y z
N MET A 1 -22.65 0.55 -5.75
CA MET A 1 -21.93 -0.48 -6.52
C MET A 1 -22.97 -1.43 -7.09
N LYS A 2 -22.93 -1.72 -8.39
CA LYS A 2 -23.84 -2.65 -9.06
C LYS A 2 -23.01 -3.76 -9.69
N PHE A 3 -23.36 -5.02 -9.45
CA PHE A 3 -22.75 -6.20 -10.06
C PHE A 3 -23.74 -6.88 -11.00
N THR A 4 -23.26 -7.40 -12.11
CA THR A 4 -24.02 -8.22 -13.06
C THR A 4 -23.39 -9.61 -13.18
N ASP A 5 -24.16 -10.56 -13.71
CA ASP A 5 -23.73 -11.96 -13.91
C ASP A 5 -22.55 -12.10 -14.88
N ASP A 6 -22.45 -11.19 -15.85
CA ASP A 6 -21.35 -11.08 -16.81
C ASP A 6 -20.06 -10.44 -16.23
N GLY A 7 -20.03 -10.19 -14.92
CA GLY A 7 -18.89 -9.62 -14.21
C GLY A 7 -18.72 -8.12 -14.36
N THR A 8 -19.69 -7.42 -14.97
CA THR A 8 -19.64 -5.95 -15.03
C THR A 8 -19.93 -5.33 -13.67
N VAL A 9 -19.12 -4.34 -13.29
CA VAL A 9 -19.29 -3.55 -12.09
C VAL A 9 -19.28 -2.06 -12.38
N GLU A 10 -20.17 -1.33 -11.71
CA GLU A 10 -20.18 0.13 -11.70
C GLU A 10 -20.02 0.67 -10.28
N TYR A 11 -19.05 1.57 -10.10
CA TYR A 11 -18.78 2.23 -8.84
C TYR A 11 -18.28 3.66 -9.06
N TYR A 12 -18.52 4.50 -8.06
CA TYR A 12 -18.04 5.87 -8.07
C TYR A 12 -16.66 5.94 -7.42
N VAL A 13 -15.74 6.63 -8.07
CA VAL A 13 -14.41 6.94 -7.52
C VAL A 13 -14.42 8.40 -7.09
N PRO A 14 -14.26 8.70 -5.78
CA PRO A 14 -14.13 10.06 -5.28
C PRO A 14 -12.91 10.77 -5.86
N GLU A 15 -12.81 12.08 -5.65
CA GLU A 15 -11.65 12.87 -6.07
C GLU A 15 -10.30 12.23 -5.66
N GLY A 16 -9.30 12.41 -6.52
CA GLY A 16 -7.93 11.92 -6.32
C GLY A 16 -7.54 10.78 -7.26
N THR A 17 -6.28 10.35 -7.15
CA THR A 17 -5.72 9.24 -7.93
C THR A 17 -5.75 7.97 -7.09
N TRP A 18 -6.66 7.06 -7.43
CA TRP A 18 -6.81 5.78 -6.75
C TRP A 18 -5.96 4.73 -7.45
N THR A 19 -5.49 3.71 -6.71
CA THR A 19 -4.69 2.62 -7.29
C THR A 19 -5.43 1.30 -7.10
N ASN A 20 -5.67 0.54 -8.17
CA ASN A 20 -6.15 -0.83 -8.06
C ASN A 20 -5.07 -1.68 -7.41
N VAL A 21 -5.34 -2.24 -6.23
CA VAL A 21 -4.36 -2.98 -5.42
C VAL A 21 -3.92 -4.25 -6.13
N LEU A 22 -4.79 -4.89 -6.89
CA LEU A 22 -4.53 -6.17 -7.55
C LEU A 22 -3.74 -6.02 -8.84
N THR A 23 -3.90 -4.91 -9.56
CA THR A 23 -3.26 -4.70 -10.87
C THR A 23 -2.20 -3.60 -10.87
N GLY A 24 -2.19 -2.74 -9.86
CA GLY A 24 -1.36 -1.53 -9.79
C GLY A 24 -1.84 -0.37 -10.68
N THR A 25 -2.91 -0.55 -11.45
CA THR A 25 -3.42 0.47 -12.37
C THR A 25 -4.00 1.67 -11.60
N GLN A 26 -3.68 2.88 -12.04
CA GLN A 26 -4.25 4.10 -11.46
C GLN A 26 -5.58 4.48 -12.11
N VAL A 27 -6.51 4.95 -11.29
CA VAL A 27 -7.85 5.39 -11.68
C VAL A 27 -8.02 6.83 -11.19
N ALA A 28 -8.11 7.76 -12.14
CA ALA A 28 -8.47 9.14 -11.84
C ALA A 28 -9.94 9.21 -11.39
N GLY A 29 -10.15 9.88 -10.26
CA GLY A 29 -11.42 9.98 -9.57
C GLY A 29 -12.33 11.12 -10.00
N LEU A 30 -13.32 11.39 -9.14
CA LEU A 30 -14.47 12.26 -9.35
C LEU A 30 -15.37 11.80 -10.52
N ARG A 31 -15.52 10.49 -10.70
CA ARG A 31 -16.29 9.89 -11.80
C ARG A 31 -16.88 8.53 -11.46
N TRP A 32 -17.91 8.17 -12.21
CA TRP A 32 -18.35 6.78 -12.30
C TRP A 32 -17.40 5.99 -13.20
N VAL A 33 -17.03 4.80 -12.74
CA VAL A 33 -16.18 3.85 -13.45
C VAL A 33 -16.99 2.58 -13.69
N ARG A 34 -16.90 2.06 -14.91
CA ARG A 34 -17.46 0.78 -15.33
C ARG A 34 -16.31 -0.13 -15.73
N GLU A 35 -16.16 -1.25 -15.04
CA GLU A 35 -15.12 -2.25 -15.31
C GLU A 35 -15.76 -3.63 -15.46
N GLN A 36 -15.09 -4.52 -16.19
CA GLN A 36 -15.49 -5.93 -16.29
C GLN A 36 -14.43 -6.77 -15.59
N HIS A 37 -14.87 -7.62 -14.65
CA HIS A 37 -13.99 -8.48 -13.87
C HIS A 37 -14.36 -9.94 -14.05
N GLY A 38 -13.33 -10.78 -14.17
CA GLY A 38 -13.50 -12.22 -14.02
C GLY A 38 -13.52 -12.62 -12.54
N PHE A 39 -13.71 -13.90 -12.24
CA PHE A 39 -13.84 -14.41 -10.85
C PHE A 39 -12.65 -14.10 -9.92
N HIS A 40 -11.46 -13.85 -10.46
CA HIS A 40 -10.25 -13.56 -9.68
C HIS A 40 -9.90 -12.08 -9.58
N THR A 41 -10.73 -11.18 -10.12
CA THR A 41 -10.50 -9.74 -10.05
C THR A 41 -11.71 -9.04 -9.45
N LEU A 42 -11.47 -7.87 -8.85
CA LEU A 42 -12.51 -7.01 -8.33
C LEU A 42 -11.98 -5.57 -8.30
N PRO A 43 -12.87 -4.55 -8.22
CA PRO A 43 -12.45 -3.16 -8.10
C PRO A 43 -12.02 -2.86 -6.66
N LEU A 44 -10.82 -3.32 -6.30
CA LEU A 44 -10.20 -3.07 -5.00
C LEU A 44 -9.24 -1.89 -5.11
N LEU A 45 -9.68 -0.70 -4.68
CA LEU A 45 -8.91 0.52 -4.85
C LEU A 45 -8.31 1.01 -3.52
N ALA A 46 -7.01 1.25 -3.51
CA ALA A 46 -6.33 2.04 -2.49
C ALA A 46 -6.54 3.54 -2.78
N ARG A 47 -6.96 4.28 -1.75
CA ARG A 47 -7.09 5.74 -1.80
C ARG A 47 -5.72 6.41 -1.99
N PRO A 48 -5.66 7.63 -2.55
CA PRO A 48 -4.42 8.42 -2.59
C PRO A 48 -3.84 8.64 -1.20
N ASP A 49 -2.52 8.88 -1.15
CA ASP A 49 -1.75 9.04 0.08
C ASP A 49 -1.97 7.88 1.06
N PHE A 50 -2.01 6.63 0.60
CA PHE A 50 -2.24 5.49 1.48
C PHE A 50 -1.15 4.44 1.37
N VAL A 51 -0.96 3.73 2.48
CA VAL A 51 0.03 2.66 2.59
C VAL A 51 -0.67 1.41 3.09
N ILE A 52 -0.51 0.30 2.36
CA ILE A 52 -1.01 -1.01 2.77
C ILE A 52 0.18 -1.83 3.27
N PRO A 53 0.24 -2.19 4.57
CA PRO A 53 1.24 -3.12 5.06
C PRO A 53 0.81 -4.57 4.78
N LEU A 54 1.69 -5.35 4.16
CA LEU A 54 1.51 -6.78 3.93
C LEU A 54 2.57 -7.55 4.71
N ALA A 55 2.15 -8.54 5.49
CA ALA A 55 3.07 -9.43 6.18
C ALA A 55 3.81 -10.32 5.17
N ALA A 56 5.05 -10.69 5.48
CA ALA A 56 5.84 -11.59 4.64
C ALA A 56 5.30 -13.03 4.63
N ASP A 57 4.57 -13.44 5.66
CA ASP A 57 3.93 -14.75 5.76
C ASP A 57 2.51 -14.68 5.20
N ASP A 58 2.31 -15.30 4.03
CA ASP A 58 1.02 -15.39 3.34
C ASP A 58 0.27 -16.71 3.62
N GLN A 59 0.83 -17.60 4.45
CA GLN A 59 0.26 -18.90 4.78
C GLN A 59 -0.49 -18.89 6.11
N ARG A 60 -0.18 -17.94 7.02
CA ARG A 60 -0.75 -17.88 8.36
C ARG A 60 -1.31 -16.50 8.69
N PRO A 61 -2.55 -16.40 9.22
CA PRO A 61 -3.13 -15.12 9.57
C PRO A 61 -2.44 -14.46 10.77
N VAL A 62 -1.92 -15.24 11.71
CA VAL A 62 -1.20 -14.78 12.91
C VAL A 62 0.27 -15.16 12.75
N SER A 63 1.13 -14.16 12.57
CA SER A 63 2.56 -14.32 12.34
C SER A 63 3.34 -13.12 12.91
N ALA A 64 4.66 -13.09 12.75
CA ALA A 64 5.46 -11.91 13.10
C ALA A 64 5.29 -10.82 12.03
N TRP A 65 4.15 -10.14 12.00
CA TRP A 65 3.76 -9.24 10.90
C TRP A 65 4.76 -8.11 10.60
N ALA A 66 5.54 -7.66 11.60
CA ALA A 66 6.58 -6.65 11.42
C ALA A 66 7.89 -7.21 10.81
N ASP A 67 8.09 -8.52 10.86
CA ASP A 67 9.27 -9.18 10.32
C ASP A 67 9.13 -9.36 8.80
N GLY A 68 9.92 -8.59 8.04
CA GLY A 68 9.88 -8.62 6.58
C GLY A 68 8.67 -7.90 5.97
N VAL A 69 7.95 -7.07 6.74
CA VAL A 69 6.74 -6.36 6.27
C VAL A 69 6.99 -5.59 4.97
N GLU A 70 6.06 -5.70 4.04
CA GLU A 70 6.09 -4.98 2.77
C GLU A 70 5.08 -3.84 2.78
N LEU A 71 5.57 -2.60 2.63
CA LEU A 71 4.75 -1.39 2.59
C LEU A 71 4.43 -1.03 1.14
N TRP A 72 3.16 -1.16 0.75
CA TRP A 72 2.69 -0.73 -0.56
C TRP A 72 2.22 0.72 -0.52
N VAL A 73 2.97 1.60 -1.15
CA VAL A 73 2.75 3.05 -1.18
C VAL A 73 1.94 3.43 -2.43
N HIS A 74 0.80 4.10 -2.23
CA HIS A 74 -0.15 4.43 -3.28
C HIS A 74 -0.35 5.93 -3.43
N ALA A 75 -0.01 6.45 -4.62
CA ALA A 75 -0.32 7.81 -5.09
C ALA A 75 -0.14 8.90 -4.01
N PHE A 76 1.04 8.94 -3.37
CA PHE A 76 1.41 10.02 -2.46
C PHE A 76 1.57 11.32 -3.25
N ALA A 77 0.81 12.35 -2.92
CA ALA A 77 1.05 13.72 -3.38
C ALA A 77 2.37 14.25 -2.80
N ASP A 78 2.97 15.23 -3.48
CA ASP A 78 4.09 15.95 -2.88
C ASP A 78 3.67 16.63 -1.57
N GLY A 79 4.51 16.52 -0.54
CA GLY A 79 4.21 16.98 0.82
C GLY A 79 3.31 16.05 1.63
N ALA A 80 2.78 14.96 1.07
CA ALA A 80 1.93 14.03 1.81
C ALA A 80 2.72 13.28 2.90
N GLU A 81 2.05 13.08 4.04
CA GLU A 81 2.59 12.37 5.20
C GLU A 81 1.61 11.29 5.67
N ARG A 82 2.15 10.12 6.05
CA ARG A 82 1.40 9.03 6.66
C ARG A 82 2.18 8.31 7.74
N THR A 83 1.44 7.86 8.75
CA THR A 83 1.93 6.94 9.77
C THR A 83 1.25 5.60 9.59
N VAL A 84 2.03 4.53 9.58
CA VAL A 84 1.56 3.14 9.55
C VAL A 84 2.01 2.48 10.83
N VAL A 85 1.08 1.84 11.54
CA VAL A 85 1.37 1.06 12.74
C VAL A 85 1.15 -0.40 12.43
N ILE A 86 2.16 -1.23 12.70
CA ILE A 86 2.05 -2.68 12.65
C ILE A 86 1.71 -3.15 14.06
N PRO A 87 0.54 -3.78 14.28
CA PRO A 87 0.17 -4.27 15.60
C PRO A 87 1.01 -5.50 15.99
N ARG A 88 1.06 -5.78 17.28
CA ARG A 88 1.53 -7.08 17.77
C ARG A 88 0.53 -8.18 17.39
N SER A 89 1.02 -9.36 17.09
CA SER A 89 0.18 -10.52 16.76
C SER A 89 -0.25 -11.34 17.98
N ASP A 90 0.37 -11.09 19.14
CA ASP A 90 0.14 -11.82 20.40
C ASP A 90 -0.68 -11.04 21.44
N GLY A 91 -1.16 -9.83 21.11
CA GLY A 91 -1.95 -9.02 22.03
C GLY A 91 -1.99 -7.53 21.66
N PRO A 92 -2.51 -6.68 22.56
CA PRO A 92 -2.53 -5.23 22.36
C PRO A 92 -1.11 -4.64 22.25
N GLY A 93 -0.97 -3.59 21.45
CA GLY A 93 0.27 -2.84 21.30
C GLY A 93 0.81 -2.85 19.88
N GLU A 94 1.96 -2.19 19.70
CA GLU A 94 2.61 -1.97 18.41
C GLU A 94 3.88 -2.82 18.33
N ALA A 95 4.08 -3.49 17.20
CA ALA A 95 5.32 -4.18 16.87
C ALA A 95 6.29 -3.29 16.09
N ALA A 96 5.74 -2.35 15.29
CA ALA A 96 6.52 -1.37 14.55
C ALA A 96 5.66 -0.16 14.18
N ARG A 97 6.31 0.99 13.97
CA ARG A 97 5.71 2.22 13.48
C ARG A 97 6.56 2.81 12.37
N PHE A 98 5.94 3.10 11.23
CA PHE A 98 6.56 3.74 10.08
C PHE A 98 5.97 5.13 9.86
N HIS A 99 6.83 6.11 9.62
CA HIS A 99 6.44 7.44 9.17
C HIS A 99 6.98 7.67 7.76
N LEU A 100 6.08 7.93 6.82
CA LEU A 100 6.39 8.16 5.42
C LEU A 100 6.05 9.60 5.06
N ARG A 101 6.98 10.31 4.41
CA ARG A 101 6.79 11.67 3.91
C ARG A 101 7.36 11.81 2.51
N ARG A 102 6.56 12.27 1.57
CA ARG A 102 7.05 12.66 0.24
C ARG A 102 7.55 14.12 0.27
N ARG A 103 8.72 14.36 -0.31
CA ARG A 103 9.29 15.69 -0.59
C ARG A 103 9.86 15.69 -2.01
N GLY A 104 9.17 16.35 -2.93
CA GLY A 104 9.50 16.36 -4.36
C GLY A 104 9.50 14.95 -4.95
N ASP A 105 10.66 14.55 -5.47
CA ASP A 105 10.92 13.23 -6.07
C ASP A 105 11.45 12.21 -5.06
N ARG A 106 11.35 12.49 -3.75
CA ARG A 106 11.85 11.60 -2.70
C ARG A 106 10.78 11.20 -1.70
N LEU A 107 10.81 9.94 -1.29
CA LEU A 107 10.06 9.41 -0.16
C LEU A 107 11.02 9.15 1.00
N HIS A 108 10.83 9.89 2.07
CA HIS A 108 11.52 9.67 3.34
C HIS A 108 10.68 8.73 4.18
N VAL A 109 11.32 7.69 4.71
CA VAL A 109 10.68 6.74 5.62
C VAL A 109 11.53 6.61 6.87
N THR A 110 10.92 6.80 8.03
CA THR A 110 11.52 6.47 9.33
C THR A 110 10.72 5.38 10.03
N THR A 111 11.40 4.57 10.82
CA THR A 111 10.79 3.45 11.55
C THR A 111 11.55 3.13 12.83
N ASP A 112 10.85 2.50 13.77
CA ASP A 112 11.42 1.96 15.01
C ASP A 112 11.65 0.44 14.95
N THR A 113 11.31 -0.22 13.84
CA THR A 113 11.46 -1.67 13.71
C THR A 113 12.93 -2.09 13.67
N PRO A 114 13.33 -3.12 14.45
CA PRO A 114 14.64 -3.75 14.29
C PRO A 114 14.68 -4.75 13.12
N HIS A 115 13.52 -5.14 12.59
CA HIS A 115 13.37 -6.17 11.56
C HIS A 115 13.67 -5.65 10.15
N PRO A 116 14.00 -6.54 9.19
CA PRO A 116 14.02 -6.14 7.78
C PRO A 116 12.61 -5.75 7.33
N TRP A 117 12.53 -4.89 6.33
CA TRP A 117 11.26 -4.44 5.76
C TRP A 117 11.44 -4.08 4.29
N GLN A 118 10.33 -3.96 3.57
CA GLN A 118 10.30 -3.75 2.14
C GLN A 118 9.34 -2.63 1.79
N LEU A 119 9.58 -1.95 0.68
CA LEU A 119 8.68 -0.93 0.15
C LEU A 119 8.44 -1.15 -1.33
N ARG A 120 7.18 -1.04 -1.75
CA ARG A 120 6.79 -1.11 -3.16
C ARG A 120 5.88 0.06 -3.52
N PHE A 121 6.10 0.62 -4.70
CA PHE A 121 5.20 1.62 -5.28
C PHE A 121 4.15 0.97 -6.18
N CYS A 122 2.93 1.48 -6.15
CA CYS A 122 1.90 1.21 -7.17
C CYS A 122 1.48 -0.28 -7.32
N GLY A 123 1.57 -1.12 -6.28
CA GLY A 123 1.04 -2.49 -6.31
C GLY A 123 1.99 -3.53 -6.94
N PRO A 124 1.51 -4.74 -7.29
CA PRO A 124 2.32 -5.97 -7.38
C PRO A 124 3.40 -6.01 -8.47
N SER A 125 3.29 -5.18 -9.51
CA SER A 125 4.32 -5.08 -10.55
C SER A 125 5.38 -4.01 -10.26
N GLY A 126 5.23 -3.25 -9.17
CA GLY A 126 6.19 -2.24 -8.76
C GLY A 126 7.53 -2.81 -8.31
N THR A 127 8.58 -2.00 -8.47
CA THR A 127 9.92 -2.31 -7.96
C THR A 127 9.90 -2.41 -6.44
N VAL A 128 10.54 -3.45 -5.90
CA VAL A 128 10.69 -3.68 -4.47
C VAL A 128 11.99 -3.06 -3.99
N HIS A 129 11.90 -2.23 -2.96
CA HIS A 129 13.03 -1.66 -2.24
C HIS A 129 13.19 -2.39 -0.91
N VAL A 130 14.17 -3.29 -0.84
CA VAL A 130 14.45 -4.07 0.38
C VAL A 130 15.34 -3.26 1.32
N GLN A 131 14.97 -3.20 2.60
CA GLN A 131 15.72 -2.57 3.67
C GLN A 131 16.15 -3.65 4.68
N PRO A 132 17.46 -3.79 4.95
CA PRO A 132 17.94 -4.78 5.90
C PRO A 132 17.49 -4.46 7.33
N ALA A 133 17.62 -5.45 8.22
CA ALA A 133 17.38 -5.28 9.65
C ALA A 133 18.19 -4.11 10.22
N GLY A 134 17.56 -3.32 11.09
CA GLY A 134 18.18 -2.13 11.70
C GLY A 134 18.19 -0.87 10.84
N THR A 135 17.62 -0.87 9.63
CA THR A 135 17.41 0.36 8.85
C THR A 135 16.26 1.19 9.42
N LEU A 136 16.60 2.19 10.24
CA LEU A 136 15.64 3.08 10.90
C LEU A 136 15.21 4.29 10.05
N GLU A 137 16.00 4.64 9.04
CA GLU A 137 15.70 5.74 8.11
C GLU A 137 16.17 5.36 6.70
N THR A 138 15.35 5.69 5.71
CA THR A 138 15.74 5.58 4.30
C THR A 138 15.10 6.70 3.47
N CYS A 139 15.71 7.00 2.33
CA CYS A 139 15.24 7.98 1.38
C CYS A 139 15.28 7.37 -0.03
N LEU A 140 14.11 7.16 -0.60
CA LEU A 140 13.95 6.49 -1.90
C LEU A 140 13.53 7.49 -2.97
N ALA A 141 13.95 7.26 -4.22
CA ALA A 141 13.38 7.97 -5.36
C ALA A 141 11.90 7.59 -5.49
N TYR A 142 11.04 8.59 -5.51
CA TYR A 142 9.61 8.42 -5.73
C TYR A 142 9.35 8.43 -7.25
N PRO A 143 8.66 7.42 -7.80
CA PRO A 143 8.42 7.33 -9.23
C PRO A 143 7.58 8.51 -9.73
N ALA A 144 7.86 8.96 -10.95
CA ALA A 144 7.16 10.06 -11.62
C ALA A 144 5.68 9.71 -11.87
#